data_AF-A0A964G7M8-F1
#
_entry.id   AF-A0A964G7M8-F1
#
_cell.length_a   1.000
_cell.length_b   1.000
_cell.length_c   1.000
_cell.angle_alpha   90.00
_cell.angle_beta   90.00
_cell.angle_gamma   90.00
#
_symmetry.space_group_name_H-M   'P 1'
#
loop_
_entity.id
_entity.type
_entity.pdbx_description
1 polymer ?
#
loop_
_entity_poly.entity_id
_entity_poly.type
_entity_poly.pdbx_seq_one_letter_code
_entity_poly.pdbx_strand_id
1 'polypeptide(L)'
;MVKIPNWLIYALVCSLLYGFWGFFGKLATKSIDYKTVFVYETIGAILTTVFILASSKDLSLEGNITGIVFALLIGVCGTVASVIFLRSIESGPVISVISITSLYPLITVFLSYFFLKEAITIPQIIALVLAIVAVILAS
;
A
#
# COMPACT_ATOMS: atom_id res chain seq x y z
N MET A 1 32.73 -0.91 -0.04
CA MET A 1 31.43 -0.89 0.68
C MET A 1 30.37 -0.42 -0.31
N VAL A 2 29.38 -1.25 -0.64
CA VAL A 2 28.27 -0.86 -1.53
C VAL A 2 27.41 0.15 -0.77
N LYS A 3 27.27 1.39 -1.27
CA LYS A 3 26.36 2.38 -0.68
C LYS A 3 24.93 1.96 -0.99
N ILE A 4 24.14 1.75 0.06
CA ILE A 4 22.70 1.49 -0.07
C ILE A 4 22.02 2.81 -0.45
N PRO A 5 21.26 2.86 -1.55
CA PRO A 5 20.59 4.09 -1.97
C PRO A 5 19.41 4.41 -1.03
N ASN A 6 19.17 5.69 -0.75
CA ASN A 6 18.15 6.13 0.22
C ASN A 6 16.73 5.63 -0.12
N TRP A 7 16.38 5.55 -1.41
CA TRP A 7 15.06 5.05 -1.83
C TRP A 7 14.81 3.60 -1.38
N LEU A 8 15.86 2.78 -1.29
CA LEU A 8 15.75 1.40 -0.84
C LEU A 8 15.46 1.34 0.66
N ILE A 9 16.05 2.24 1.45
CA ILE A 9 15.76 2.35 2.88
C ILE A 9 14.29 2.72 3.10
N TYR A 10 13.78 3.71 2.37
CA TYR A 10 12.37 4.10 2.45
C TYR A 10 11.43 2.94 2.08
N ALA A 11 11.74 2.19 1.03
CA ALA A 11 10.95 1.02 0.61
C ALA A 11 10.94 -0.10 1.67
N LEU A 12 12.07 -0.37 2.32
CA LEU A 12 12.18 -1.37 3.38
C LEU A 12 11.39 -0.96 4.63
N VAL A 13 11.51 0.29 5.05
CA VAL A 13 10.73 0.83 6.19
C VAL A 13 9.24 0.81 5.87
N CYS A 14 8.84 1.21 4.66
CA CYS A 14 7.45 1.14 4.21
C CYS A 14 6.92 -0.31 4.27
N SER A 15 7.69 -1.28 3.77
CA SER A 15 7.32 -2.69 3.80
C SER A 15 7.11 -3.21 5.22
N LEU A 16 7.99 -2.82 6.15
CA LEU A 16 7.86 -3.15 7.57
C LEU A 16 6.57 -2.56 8.17
N LEU A 17 6.28 -1.29 7.89
CA LEU A 17 5.07 -0.62 8.38
C LEU A 17 3.80 -1.23 7.79
N TYR A 18 3.79 -1.65 6.53
CA TYR A 18 2.68 -2.41 5.94
C TYR A 18 2.45 -3.76 6.64
N GLY A 19 3.53 -4.46 7.03
CA GLY A 19 3.42 -5.66 7.86
C GLY A 19 2.72 -5.40 9.20
N PHE A 20 3.13 -4.34 9.91
CA PHE A 20 2.46 -3.94 11.16
C PHE A 20 1.01 -3.50 10.94
N TRP A 21 0.74 -2.75 9.88
CA TRP A 21 -0.60 -2.31 9.52
C TRP A 21 -1.56 -3.49 9.33
N GLY A 22 -1.16 -4.51 8.55
CA GLY A 22 -1.98 -5.72 8.37
C GLY A 22 -2.17 -6.51 9.67
N PHE A 23 -1.13 -6.64 10.49
CA PHE A 23 -1.18 -7.32 11.78
C PHE A 23 -2.13 -6.63 12.77
N PHE A 24 -1.99 -5.32 12.97
CA PHE A 24 -2.86 -4.55 13.84
C PHE A 24 -4.28 -4.47 13.29
N GLY A 25 -4.46 -4.40 11.97
CA GLY A 25 -5.77 -4.50 11.32
C GLY A 25 -6.50 -5.78 11.70
N LYS A 26 -5.82 -6.94 11.67
CA LYS A 26 -6.45 -8.19 12.14
C LYS A 26 -6.77 -8.15 13.63
N LEU A 27 -5.86 -7.65 14.46
CA LEU A 27 -6.07 -7.60 15.91
C LEU A 27 -7.27 -6.72 16.27
N ALA A 28 -7.42 -5.57 15.60
CA ALA A 28 -8.54 -4.65 15.79
C ALA A 28 -9.87 -5.24 15.29
N THR A 29 -9.89 -5.84 14.09
CA THR A 29 -11.10 -6.45 13.51
C THR A 29 -11.60 -7.70 14.25
N LYS A 30 -10.79 -8.28 15.15
CA LYS A 30 -11.27 -9.31 16.10
C LYS A 30 -12.14 -8.74 17.23
N SER A 31 -11.96 -7.46 17.56
CA SER A 31 -12.57 -6.82 18.72
C SER A 31 -13.72 -5.89 18.36
N ILE A 32 -13.68 -5.28 17.17
CA ILE A 32 -14.66 -4.31 16.67
C ILE A 32 -14.87 -4.46 15.16
N ASP A 33 -16.04 -4.03 14.67
CA ASP A 33 -16.41 -4.08 13.24
C ASP A 33 -15.40 -3.33 12.36
N TYR A 34 -15.09 -3.89 11.18
CA TYR A 34 -14.14 -3.33 10.22
C TYR A 34 -14.40 -1.85 9.85
N LYS A 35 -15.67 -1.39 9.84
CA LYS A 35 -16.00 0.01 9.56
C LYS A 35 -15.49 0.91 10.67
N THR A 36 -15.64 0.47 11.92
CA THR A 36 -15.13 1.19 13.09
C THR A 36 -13.60 1.20 13.10
N VAL A 37 -12.96 0.08 12.75
CA VAL A 37 -11.51 0.03 12.57
C VAL A 37 -11.04 1.05 11.53
N PHE A 38 -11.71 1.12 10.38
CA PHE A 38 -11.40 2.08 9.32
C PHE A 38 -11.56 3.54 9.78
N VAL A 39 -12.58 3.85 10.60
CA VAL A 39 -12.73 5.20 11.19
C VAL A 39 -11.51 5.56 12.03
N TYR A 40 -11.05 4.67 12.91
CA TYR A 40 -9.86 4.92 13.73
C TYR A 40 -8.56 4.96 12.92
N GLU A 41 -8.44 4.12 11.88
CA GLU A 41 -7.32 4.20 10.91
C GLU A 41 -7.29 5.57 10.22
N THR A 42 -8.45 6.08 9.80
CA THR A 42 -8.58 7.39 9.17
C THR A 42 -8.19 8.52 10.13
N ILE A 43 -8.56 8.42 11.41
CA ILE A 43 -8.11 9.37 12.44
C ILE A 43 -6.58 9.35 12.55
N GLY A 44 -5.94 8.17 12.56
CA GLY A 44 -4.48 8.06 12.56
C GLY A 44 -3.83 8.68 11.32
N ALA A 45 -4.44 8.52 10.15
CA ALA A 45 -3.99 9.16 8.91
C ALA A 45 -4.11 10.70 9.00
N ILE A 46 -5.24 11.23 9.48
CA ILE A 46 -5.46 12.67 9.68
C ILE A 46 -4.41 13.26 10.64
N LEU A 47 -4.15 12.60 11.77
CA LEU A 47 -3.12 13.05 12.73
C LEU A 47 -1.74 13.09 12.08
N THR A 48 -1.41 12.10 11.25
CA THR A 48 -0.16 12.07 10.49
C THR A 48 -0.10 13.22 9.49
N THR A 49 -1.18 13.50 8.76
CA THR A 49 -1.27 14.63 7.84
C THR A 49 -1.09 15.97 8.56
N VAL A 50 -1.78 16.17 9.68
CA VAL A 50 -1.64 17.39 10.51
C VAL A 50 -0.20 17.55 11.00
N PHE A 51 0.43 16.46 11.45
CA PHE A 51 1.83 16.49 11.85
C PHE A 51 2.76 16.91 10.69
N ILE A 52 2.56 16.39 9.48
CA ILE A 52 3.34 16.78 8.30
C ILE A 52 3.14 18.28 8.00
N LEU A 53 1.89 18.76 7.99
CA LEU A 53 1.59 20.19 7.76
C LEU A 53 2.24 21.09 8.81
N ALA A 54 2.25 20.66 10.08
CA ALA A 54 2.81 21.44 11.18
C ALA A 54 4.35 21.42 11.24
N SER A 55 4.98 20.31 10.81
CA SER A 55 6.43 20.13 10.91
C SER A 55 7.19 20.56 9.65
N SER A 56 6.52 20.65 8.50
CA SER A 56 7.15 20.98 7.23
C SER A 56 7.25 22.49 7.05
N LYS A 57 8.47 23.04 7.21
CA LYS A 57 8.72 24.49 7.06
C LYS A 57 8.61 24.99 5.61
N ASP A 58 8.89 24.10 4.65
CA ASP A 58 8.98 24.45 3.21
C ASP A 58 7.87 23.80 2.38
N LEU A 59 6.79 23.33 3.02
CA LEU A 59 5.68 22.72 2.29
C LEU A 59 4.87 23.78 1.55
N SER A 60 4.91 23.75 0.22
CA SER A 60 4.03 24.51 -0.64
C SER A 60 3.00 23.59 -1.28
N LEU A 61 1.72 23.96 -1.23
CA LEU A 61 0.69 23.22 -1.95
C LEU A 61 0.80 23.55 -3.43
N GLU A 62 1.30 22.60 -4.21
CA GLU A 62 1.47 22.76 -5.65
C GLU A 62 0.11 22.92 -6.36
N GLY A 63 0.04 23.86 -7.31
CA GLY A 63 -1.17 24.14 -8.11
C GLY A 63 -1.31 23.30 -9.38
N ASN A 64 -0.49 22.25 -9.56
CA ASN A 64 -0.53 21.42 -10.76
C ASN A 64 -1.78 20.52 -10.75
N ILE A 65 -2.78 20.86 -11.57
CA ILE A 65 -4.08 20.16 -11.62
C ILE A 65 -3.90 18.66 -11.90
N THR A 66 -3.01 18.29 -12.83
CA THR A 66 -2.76 16.88 -13.16
C THR A 66 -2.21 16.12 -11.96
N GLY A 67 -1.22 16.67 -11.26
CA GLY A 67 -0.66 16.10 -10.04
C GLY A 67 -1.71 15.97 -8.93
N ILE A 68 -2.53 17.01 -8.74
CA ILE A 68 -3.63 17.02 -7.77
C ILE A 68 -4.65 15.91 -8.09
N VAL A 69 -5.05 15.75 -9.35
CA VAL A 69 -6.00 14.71 -9.77
C VAL A 69 -5.45 13.32 -9.47
N PHE A 70 -4.18 13.04 -9.82
CA PHE A 70 -3.57 11.76 -9.49
C PHE A 70 -3.43 11.54 -7.98
N ALA A 71 -3.09 12.59 -7.20
CA ALA A 71 -3.04 12.51 -5.74
C ALA A 71 -4.43 12.20 -5.13
N LEU A 72 -5.50 12.80 -5.65
CA LEU A 72 -6.86 12.50 -5.24
C LEU A 72 -7.26 11.06 -5.60
N LEU A 73 -6.90 10.59 -6.79
CA LEU A 73 -7.13 9.20 -7.20
C LEU A 73 -6.36 8.21 -6.30
N ILE A 74 -5.12 8.52 -5.90
CA ILE A 74 -4.37 7.73 -4.92
C ILE A 74 -5.16 7.65 -3.60
N GLY A 75 -5.70 8.77 -3.12
CA GLY A 75 -6.51 8.82 -1.90
C GLY A 75 -7.79 7.98 -1.98
N VAL A 76 -8.55 8.09 -3.07
CA VAL A 76 -9.78 7.31 -3.29
C VAL A 76 -9.45 5.82 -3.39
N CYS A 77 -8.50 5.42 -4.22
CA CYS A 77 -8.11 4.03 -4.37
C CYS A 77 -7.58 3.43 -3.06
N GLY A 78 -6.72 4.16 -2.34
CA GLY A 78 -6.13 3.70 -1.09
C GLY A 78 -7.16 3.51 0.03
N THR A 79 -8.10 4.46 0.18
CA THR A 79 -9.15 4.37 1.20
C THR A 79 -10.16 3.26 0.89
N VAL A 80 -10.63 3.15 -0.36
CA VAL A 80 -11.52 2.07 -0.79
C VAL A 80 -10.85 0.71 -0.62
N ALA A 81 -9.58 0.58 -1.02
CA ALA A 81 -8.81 -0.64 -0.85
C ALA A 81 -8.64 -1.00 0.63
N SER A 82 -8.36 -0.03 1.51
CA SER A 82 -8.23 -0.26 2.96
C SER A 82 -9.54 -0.80 3.56
N VAL A 83 -10.69 -0.21 3.24
CA VAL A 83 -12.00 -0.71 3.72
C VAL A 83 -12.25 -2.15 3.27
N ILE A 84 -12.01 -2.45 1.99
CA ILE A 84 -12.21 -3.80 1.43
C ILE A 84 -11.21 -4.79 2.04
N PHE A 85 -9.96 -4.37 2.26
CA PHE A 85 -8.93 -5.16 2.92
C PHE A 85 -9.34 -5.50 4.36
N LEU A 86 -9.76 -4.51 5.15
CA LEU A 86 -10.23 -4.70 6.52
C LEU A 86 -11.42 -5.67 6.58
N ARG A 87 -12.38 -5.53 5.66
CA ARG A 87 -13.49 -6.49 5.53
C ARG A 87 -13.01 -7.90 5.19
N SER A 88 -12.00 -8.02 4.33
CA SER A 88 -11.44 -9.31 3.91
C SER A 88 -10.69 -10.00 5.05
N ILE A 89 -9.84 -9.28 5.79
CA ILE A 89 -9.13 -9.84 6.94
C ILE A 89 -10.07 -10.13 8.12
N GLU A 90 -11.17 -9.38 8.28
CA GLU A 90 -12.18 -9.66 9.30
C GLU A 90 -12.85 -11.02 9.05
N SER A 91 -13.25 -11.26 7.80
CA SER A 91 -14.00 -12.45 7.38
C SER A 91 -13.14 -13.65 6.98
N GLY A 92 -11.86 -13.45 6.69
CA GLY A 92 -10.97 -14.47 6.12
C GLY A 92 -9.69 -14.75 6.91
N PRO A 93 -8.91 -15.77 6.48
CA PRO A 93 -7.58 -16.05 7.01
C PRO A 93 -6.60 -14.94 6.65
N VAL A 94 -5.85 -14.45 7.65
CA VAL A 94 -4.88 -13.35 7.46
C VAL A 94 -3.84 -13.68 6.41
N ILE A 95 -3.30 -14.90 6.45
CA ILE A 95 -2.22 -15.34 5.56
C ILE A 95 -2.72 -15.31 4.12
N SER A 96 -3.85 -15.95 3.80
CA SER A 96 -4.40 -15.96 2.45
C SER A 96 -4.75 -14.54 1.95
N VAL A 97 -5.36 -13.69 2.79
CA VAL A 97 -5.70 -12.31 2.41
C VAL A 97 -4.46 -11.47 2.13
N ILE A 98 -3.44 -11.51 3.00
CA ILE A 98 -2.19 -10.77 2.81
C ILE A 98 -1.42 -11.30 1.59
N SER A 99 -1.35 -12.62 1.40
CA SER A 99 -0.70 -13.24 0.24
C SER A 99 -1.35 -12.76 -1.06
N ILE A 100 -2.68 -12.87 -1.18
CA ILE A 100 -3.41 -12.44 -2.38
C ILE A 100 -3.23 -10.95 -2.63
N THR A 101 -3.36 -10.11 -1.59
CA THR A 101 -3.25 -8.65 -1.74
C THR A 101 -1.82 -8.19 -2.04
N SER A 102 -0.80 -8.97 -1.66
CA SER A 102 0.60 -8.72 -2.01
C SER A 102 0.90 -8.84 -3.52
N LEU A 103 -0.07 -9.31 -4.32
CA LEU A 103 0.01 -9.35 -5.78
C LEU A 103 -0.32 -8.02 -6.45
N TYR A 104 -0.75 -6.98 -5.73
CA TYR A 104 -1.02 -5.66 -6.31
C TYR A 104 0.13 -5.08 -7.17
N PRO A 105 1.44 -5.35 -6.90
CA PRO A 105 2.51 -4.86 -7.76
C PRO A 105 2.43 -5.40 -9.19
N LEU A 106 1.80 -6.55 -9.43
CA LEU A 106 1.52 -7.04 -10.79
C LEU A 106 0.65 -6.07 -11.57
N ILE A 107 -0.39 -5.56 -10.92
CA ILE A 107 -1.30 -4.57 -11.52
C ILE A 107 -0.53 -3.29 -11.81
N THR A 108 0.31 -2.84 -10.87
CA THR A 108 1.14 -1.65 -11.07
C THR A 108 2.12 -1.82 -12.23
N VAL A 109 2.84 -2.95 -12.31
CA VAL A 109 3.79 -3.20 -13.42
C VAL A 109 3.05 -3.26 -14.76
N PHE A 110 1.88 -3.90 -14.81
CA PHE A 110 1.04 -3.91 -16.00
C PHE A 110 0.66 -2.49 -16.42
N LEU A 111 0.15 -1.67 -15.49
CA LEU A 111 -0.19 -0.28 -15.77
C LEU A 111 1.03 0.56 -16.19
N SER A 112 2.18 0.39 -15.54
CA SER A 112 3.42 1.07 -15.92
C SER A 112 3.86 0.73 -17.35
N TYR A 113 3.74 -0.53 -17.75
CA TYR A 113 4.06 -0.94 -19.12
C TYR A 113 3.14 -0.27 -20.16
N PHE A 114 1.82 -0.27 -19.93
CA PHE A 114 0.86 0.27 -20.90
C PHE A 114 0.79 1.80 -20.91
N PHE A 115 0.81 2.45 -19.75
CA PHE A 115 0.57 3.88 -19.61
C PHE A 115 1.86 4.70 -19.47
N LEU A 116 2.87 4.17 -18.77
CA LEU A 116 4.17 4.83 -18.60
C LEU A 116 5.20 4.40 -19.65
N LYS A 117 4.88 3.37 -20.45
CA LYS A 117 5.76 2.79 -21.48
C LYS A 117 7.11 2.32 -20.93
N GLU A 118 7.12 1.89 -19.66
CA GLU A 118 8.30 1.31 -19.04
C GLU A 118 8.55 -0.10 -19.59
N ALA A 119 9.79 -0.40 -19.95
CA ALA A 119 10.15 -1.73 -20.45
C ALA A 119 10.19 -2.75 -19.30
N ILE A 120 9.50 -3.89 -19.48
CA ILE A 120 9.59 -5.00 -18.54
C ILE A 120 10.74 -5.91 -18.96
N THR A 121 11.68 -6.14 -18.03
CA THR A 121 12.81 -7.04 -18.23
C THR A 121 12.43 -8.49 -17.95
N ILE A 122 13.13 -9.44 -18.58
CA ILE A 122 12.90 -10.88 -18.36
C ILE A 122 13.00 -11.27 -16.87
N PRO A 123 14.00 -10.80 -16.08
CA PRO A 123 14.05 -11.09 -14.65
C PRO A 123 12.83 -10.59 -13.88
N GLN A 124 12.26 -9.44 -14.26
CA GLN A 124 11.03 -8.95 -13.64
C GLN A 124 9.86 -9.88 -13.95
N ILE A 125 9.69 -10.31 -15.20
CA ILE A 125 8.63 -11.28 -15.57
C ILE A 125 8.76 -12.56 -14.75
N ILE A 126 9.98 -13.11 -14.61
CA ILE A 126 10.23 -14.30 -13.78
C ILE A 126 9.84 -14.03 -12.32
N ALA A 127 10.23 -12.89 -11.75
CA ALA A 127 9.86 -12.52 -10.39
C ALA A 127 8.35 -12.42 -10.20
N LEU A 128 7.63 -11.86 -11.18
CA LEU A 128 6.17 -11.77 -11.18
C LEU A 128 5.50 -13.16 -11.20
N VAL A 129 5.97 -14.05 -12.07
CA VAL A 129 5.47 -15.45 -12.13
C VAL A 129 5.74 -16.18 -10.81
N LEU A 130 6.95 -16.05 -10.26
CA LEU A 130 7.29 -16.67 -8.98
C LEU A 130 6.44 -16.11 -7.83
N ALA A 131 6.13 -14.81 -7.82
CA ALA A 131 5.26 -14.21 -6.82
C ALA A 131 3.84 -14.80 -6.89
N ILE A 132 3.29 -15.00 -8.09
CA ILE A 132 1.97 -15.64 -8.28
C ILE A 132 2.00 -17.07 -7.73
N VAL A 133 3.01 -17.85 -8.09
CA VAL A 133 3.16 -19.24 -7.60
C VAL A 133 3.26 -19.27 -6.08
N ALA A 134 4.09 -18.40 -5.48
CA ALA A 134 4.24 -18.31 -4.04
C ALA A 134 2.89 -18.01 -3.34
N VAL A 135 2.10 -17.09 -3.90
CA VAL A 135 0.79 -16.75 -3.35
C VAL A 135 -0.21 -17.89 -3.47
N ILE A 136 -0.25 -18.61 -4.59
CA ILE A 136 -1.10 -19.80 -4.76
C ILE A 136 -0.75 -20.88 -3.73
N LEU A 137 0.54 -21.06 -3.42
CA LEU A 137 0.99 -22.05 -2.44
C LEU A 137 0.74 -21.63 -0.99
N ALA A 138 0.75 -20.32 -0.72
CA ALA A 138 0.58 -19.77 0.63
C ALA A 138 -0.90 -19.52 1.01
N SER A 139 -1.81 -19.51 0.04
CA SER A 139 -3.23 -19.18 0.24
C SER A 139 -4.09 -20.40 0.47
#